data_AF-A0A2W4LKE5-F1
#
_entry.id   AF-A0A2W4LKE5-F1
#
_cell.length_a   1.000
_cell.length_b   1.000
_cell.length_c   1.000
_cell.angle_alpha   90.00
_cell.angle_beta   90.00
_cell.angle_gamma   90.00
#
_symmetry.space_group_name_H-M   'P 1'
#
loop_
_entity.id
_entity.type
_entity.pdbx_description
1 polymer ?
#
loop_
_entity_poly.entity_id
_entity_poly.type
_entity_poly.pdbx_seq_one_letter_code
_entity_poly.pdbx_strand_id
1 'polypeptide(L)'
;MEEAPGLADWLYAAPALLGRHIALLAAWIATCGSLFMSEVLHWIPCLLCWYQRILMYPLSVILLVGILRRDRGLHWYVLPLSLSGTVVSLYHYLLIMTDWLPPPPCNTDVPCTVDYINIPGALSFVKVPFLALVAFVLISIFIGFWALYQAEQDAQADDDAAQAAPAPRFGASSIGAVAIAAGVAAVFVVVGLVT
;
A
#
# COMPACT_ATOMS: atom_id res chain seq x y z
N MET A 1 31.66 16.47 -15.87
CA MET A 1 30.77 17.58 -15.48
C MET A 1 29.51 16.90 -14.99
N GLU A 2 29.34 16.75 -13.68
CA GLU A 2 28.03 16.43 -13.12
C GLU A 2 27.11 17.62 -13.44
N GLU A 3 26.13 17.39 -14.31
CA GLU A 3 25.05 18.35 -14.51
C GLU A 3 24.27 18.45 -13.19
N ALA A 4 24.03 19.67 -12.71
CA ALA A 4 23.23 19.85 -11.50
C ALA A 4 21.82 19.28 -11.76
N PRO A 5 21.25 18.51 -10.82
CA PRO A 5 19.94 17.90 -11.00
C PRO A 5 18.91 18.99 -11.33
N GLY A 6 18.17 18.79 -12.41
CA GLY A 6 17.18 19.74 -12.89
C GLY A 6 16.00 19.85 -11.93
N LEU A 7 15.15 20.85 -12.14
CA LEU A 7 13.89 21.02 -11.40
C LEU A 7 13.02 19.74 -11.45
N ALA A 8 13.02 19.05 -12.59
CA ALA A 8 12.31 17.79 -12.78
C ALA A 8 12.84 16.70 -11.83
N ASP A 9 14.16 16.58 -11.68
CA ASP A 9 14.78 15.57 -10.81
C ASP A 9 14.42 15.81 -9.34
N TRP A 10 14.34 17.06 -8.91
CA TRP A 10 13.83 17.42 -7.57
C TRP A 10 12.34 17.09 -7.40
N LEU A 11 11.53 17.33 -8.43
CA LEU A 11 10.11 17.00 -8.42
C LEU A 11 9.85 15.49 -8.35
N TYR A 12 10.71 14.66 -8.92
CA TYR A 12 10.62 13.20 -8.86
C TYR A 12 11.30 12.60 -7.62
N ALA A 13 12.48 13.09 -7.20
CA ALA A 13 13.20 12.51 -6.06
C ALA A 13 12.60 12.89 -4.70
N ALA A 14 12.03 14.09 -4.55
CA ALA A 14 11.43 14.53 -3.30
C ALA A 14 10.25 13.65 -2.82
N PRO A 15 9.25 13.32 -3.65
CA PRO A 15 8.16 12.43 -3.24
C PRO A 15 8.64 11.00 -2.96
N ALA A 16 9.75 10.54 -3.54
CA ALA A 16 10.31 9.24 -3.21
C ALA A 16 10.99 9.26 -1.84
N LEU A 17 11.81 10.28 -1.56
CA LEU A 17 12.51 10.41 -0.28
C LEU A 17 11.56 10.66 0.89
N LEU A 18 10.54 11.49 0.69
CA LEU A 18 9.54 11.82 1.72
C LEU A 18 8.32 10.87 1.71
N GLY A 19 8.16 10.03 0.68
CA GLY A 19 6.95 9.23 0.48
C GLY A 19 6.57 8.37 1.69
N ARG A 20 7.55 7.70 2.31
CA ARG A 20 7.33 6.91 3.53
C ARG A 20 6.81 7.75 4.71
N HIS A 21 7.30 8.99 4.86
CA HIS A 21 6.90 9.89 5.95
C HIS A 21 5.49 10.45 5.70
N ILE A 22 5.17 10.80 4.45
CA ILE A 22 3.83 11.25 4.05
C ILE A 22 2.82 10.13 4.25
N ALA A 23 3.15 8.90 3.87
CA ALA A 23 2.32 7.73 4.11
C ALA A 23 2.06 7.48 5.60
N LEU A 24 3.09 7.62 6.45
CA LEU A 24 2.95 7.51 7.91
C LEU A 24 1.98 8.58 8.46
N LEU A 25 2.16 9.84 8.06
CA LEU A 25 1.30 10.94 8.50
C LEU A 25 -0.15 10.71 8.08
N ALA A 26 -0.37 10.27 6.83
CA ALA A 26 -1.71 9.93 6.35
C ALA A 26 -2.35 8.80 7.19
N ALA A 27 -1.60 7.74 7.49
CA ALA A 27 -2.08 6.62 8.32
C ALA A 27 -2.40 7.06 9.77
N TRP A 28 -1.58 7.94 10.35
CA TRP A 28 -1.81 8.48 11.69
C TRP A 28 -3.04 9.39 11.74
N ILE A 29 -3.17 10.32 10.79
CA ILE A 29 -4.33 11.21 10.71
C ILE A 29 -5.61 10.39 10.54
N ALA A 30 -5.60 9.37 9.68
CA ALA A 30 -6.76 8.49 9.49
C ALA A 30 -7.09 7.67 10.76
N THR A 31 -6.08 7.14 11.45
CA THR A 31 -6.26 6.36 12.69
C THR A 31 -6.80 7.23 13.82
N CYS A 32 -6.19 8.41 14.04
CA CYS A 32 -6.63 9.38 15.03
C CYS A 32 -8.02 9.92 14.71
N GLY A 33 -8.32 10.23 13.45
CA GLY A 33 -9.65 10.66 13.03
C GLY A 33 -10.73 9.60 13.27
N SER A 34 -10.42 8.34 12.95
CA SER A 34 -11.31 7.20 13.23
C SER A 34 -11.57 7.03 14.74
N LEU A 35 -10.54 7.15 15.58
CA LEU A 35 -10.69 7.07 17.04
C LEU A 35 -11.47 8.26 17.60
N PHE A 36 -11.21 9.48 17.12
CA PHE A 36 -11.91 10.68 17.54
C PHE A 36 -13.42 10.58 17.28
N MET A 37 -13.81 10.06 16.11
CA MET A 37 -15.23 9.83 15.79
C MET A 37 -15.90 8.82 16.72
N SER A 38 -15.18 7.79 17.17
CA SER A 38 -15.73 6.76 18.06
C SER A 38 -15.80 7.23 19.53
N GLU A 39 -14.74 7.87 20.03
CA GLU A 39 -14.61 8.20 21.45
C GLU A 39 -15.22 9.57 21.80
N VAL A 40 -15.12 10.55 20.90
CA VAL A 40 -15.56 11.93 21.18
C VAL A 40 -16.94 12.21 20.60
N LEU A 41 -17.20 11.74 19.37
CA LEU A 41 -18.50 11.93 18.71
C LEU A 41 -19.49 10.78 18.97
N HIS A 42 -19.04 9.71 19.64
CA HIS A 42 -19.83 8.53 19.98
C HIS A 42 -20.55 7.89 18.77
N TRP A 43 -19.92 7.93 17.59
CA TRP A 43 -20.43 7.25 16.40
C TRP A 43 -20.13 5.77 16.44
N ILE A 44 -21.18 4.95 16.43
CA ILE A 44 -21.06 3.50 16.47
C ILE A 44 -20.63 3.01 15.08
N PRO A 45 -19.47 2.32 14.95
CA PRO A 45 -19.00 1.86 13.66
C PRO A 45 -19.85 0.69 13.16
N CYS A 46 -20.21 0.71 11.88
CA CYS A 46 -20.80 -0.44 11.21
C CYS A 46 -19.74 -1.52 10.92
N LEU A 47 -20.19 -2.72 10.52
CA LEU A 47 -19.33 -3.86 10.21
C LEU A 47 -18.27 -3.56 9.13
N LEU A 48 -18.61 -2.82 8.06
CA LEU A 48 -17.63 -2.40 7.04
C LEU A 48 -16.60 -1.41 7.57
N CYS A 49 -17.01 -0.43 8.38
CA CYS A 49 -16.08 0.48 9.07
C CYS A 49 -15.11 -0.29 9.96
N TRP A 50 -15.58 -1.37 10.60
CA TRP A 50 -14.74 -2.23 11.42
C TRP A 50 -13.64 -2.92 10.60
N TYR A 51 -13.97 -3.43 9.41
CA TYR A 51 -12.96 -3.97 8.49
C TYR A 51 -11.94 -2.91 8.04
N GLN A 52 -12.39 -1.68 7.75
CA GLN A 52 -11.47 -0.58 7.42
C GLN A 52 -10.51 -0.28 8.59
N ARG A 53 -11.00 -0.31 9.84
CA ARG A 53 -10.15 -0.12 11.05
C ARG A 53 -9.12 -1.24 11.22
N ILE A 54 -9.52 -2.51 11.04
CA ILE A 54 -8.60 -3.65 11.12
C ILE A 54 -7.45 -3.51 10.11
N LEU A 55 -7.72 -2.93 8.93
CA LEU A 55 -6.69 -2.73 7.90
C LEU A 55 -5.82 -1.49 8.18
N MET A 56 -6.43 -0.40 8.65
CA MET A 56 -5.73 0.88 8.86
C MET A 56 -4.84 0.88 10.12
N TYR A 57 -5.28 0.27 11.22
CA TYR A 57 -4.56 0.39 12.50
C TYR A 57 -3.19 -0.31 12.47
N PRO A 58 -3.05 -1.55 11.97
CA PRO A 58 -1.74 -2.19 11.79
C PRO A 58 -0.85 -1.39 10.83
N LEU A 59 -1.40 -0.81 9.77
CA LEU A 59 -0.64 0.01 8.82
C LEU A 59 0.09 1.16 9.51
N SER A 60 -0.58 1.86 10.44
CA SER A 60 0.04 2.97 11.18
C SER A 60 1.27 2.54 11.99
N VAL A 61 1.23 1.33 12.56
CA VAL A 61 2.32 0.75 13.37
C VAL A 61 3.43 0.20 12.48
N ILE A 62 3.06 -0.54 11.42
CA ILE A 62 4.02 -1.14 10.47
C ILE A 62 4.83 -0.05 9.78
N LEU A 63 4.20 1.04 9.33
CA LEU A 63 4.90 2.18 8.73
C LEU A 63 5.88 2.82 9.71
N LEU A 64 5.46 3.03 10.97
CA LEU A 64 6.33 3.61 12.00
C LEU A 64 7.56 2.73 12.26
N VAL A 65 7.35 1.44 12.51
CA VAL A 65 8.43 0.49 12.80
C VAL A 65 9.34 0.32 11.58
N GLY A 66 8.77 0.27 10.38
CA GLY A 66 9.53 0.18 9.13
C GLY A 66 10.45 1.36 8.90
N ILE A 67 9.99 2.58 9.23
CA ILE A 67 10.82 3.80 9.16
C ILE A 67 11.92 3.76 10.21
N LEU A 68 11.60 3.39 11.46
CA LEU A 68 12.59 3.31 12.55
C LEU A 68 13.67 2.26 12.28
N ARG A 69 13.29 1.11 11.70
CA ARG A 69 14.23 0.03 11.35
C ARG A 69 14.94 0.25 10.01
N ARG A 70 14.59 1.30 9.26
CA ARG A 70 15.05 1.54 7.88
C ARG A 70 14.89 0.30 6.99
N ASP A 71 13.79 -0.41 7.16
CA ASP A 71 13.53 -1.65 6.45
C ASP A 71 13.30 -1.37 4.95
N ARG A 72 14.09 -2.05 4.11
CA ARG A 72 13.95 -1.99 2.65
C ARG A 72 12.74 -2.78 2.15
N GLY A 73 12.32 -3.82 2.86
CA GLY A 73 11.19 -4.67 2.51
C GLY A 73 9.82 -4.10 2.89
N LEU A 74 9.73 -2.86 3.37
CA LEU A 74 8.50 -2.27 3.92
C LEU A 74 7.30 -2.32 2.95
N HIS A 75 7.57 -2.15 1.65
CA HIS A 75 6.53 -2.12 0.61
C HIS A 75 5.78 -3.46 0.48
N TRP A 76 6.42 -4.59 0.75
CA TRP A 76 5.79 -5.93 0.68
C TRP A 76 4.69 -6.14 1.72
N TYR A 77 4.79 -5.49 2.87
CA TYR A 77 3.79 -5.59 3.94
C TYR A 77 2.70 -4.54 3.80
N VAL A 78 3.07 -3.32 3.40
CA VAL A 78 2.16 -2.18 3.37
C VAL A 78 1.22 -2.21 2.17
N LEU A 79 1.73 -2.52 0.97
CA LEU A 79 0.92 -2.53 -0.26
C LEU A 79 -0.28 -3.48 -0.23
N PRO A 80 -0.18 -4.77 0.18
CA PRO A 80 -1.35 -5.65 0.21
C PRO A 80 -2.41 -5.18 1.22
N LEU A 81 -1.99 -4.63 2.36
CA LEU A 81 -2.90 -4.08 3.36
C LEU A 81 -3.58 -2.79 2.86
N SER A 82 -2.85 -1.90 2.20
CA SER A 82 -3.42 -0.66 1.69
C SER A 82 -4.32 -0.88 0.47
N LEU A 83 -3.99 -1.83 -0.41
CA LEU A 83 -4.86 -2.21 -1.54
C LEU A 83 -6.17 -2.82 -1.05
N SER A 84 -6.11 -3.78 -0.11
CA SER A 84 -7.33 -4.37 0.44
C SER A 84 -8.20 -3.32 1.15
N GLY A 85 -7.59 -2.40 1.91
CA GLY A 85 -8.29 -1.26 2.51
C GLY A 85 -8.96 -0.34 1.49
N THR A 86 -8.29 -0.11 0.35
CA THR A 86 -8.83 0.66 -0.78
C THR A 86 -10.08 -0.01 -1.34
N VAL A 87 -10.04 -1.32 -1.59
CA VAL A 87 -11.17 -2.08 -2.13
C VAL A 87 -12.37 -2.06 -1.17
N VAL A 88 -12.15 -2.31 0.13
CA VAL A 88 -13.22 -2.29 1.14
C VAL A 88 -13.82 -0.89 1.29
N SER A 89 -12.99 0.16 1.27
CA SER A 89 -13.46 1.55 1.41
C SER A 89 -14.22 2.01 0.18
N LEU A 90 -13.77 1.60 -1.01
CA LEU A 90 -14.46 1.86 -2.27
C LEU A 90 -15.83 1.18 -2.29
N TYR A 91 -15.90 -0.10 -1.93
CA TYR A 91 -17.16 -0.83 -1.80
C TYR A 91 -18.12 -0.12 -0.84
N HIS A 92 -17.64 0.30 0.33
CA HIS A 92 -18.46 1.02 1.30
C HIS A 92 -18.96 2.37 0.77
N TYR A 93 -18.10 3.13 0.10
CA TYR A 93 -18.48 4.41 -0.50
C TYR A 93 -19.54 4.24 -1.58
N LEU A 94 -19.38 3.23 -2.46
CA LEU A 94 -20.38 2.91 -3.48
C LEU A 94 -21.71 2.47 -2.87
N LEU A 95 -21.68 1.73 -1.76
CA LEU A 95 -22.87 1.27 -1.05
C LEU A 95 -23.68 2.41 -0.43
N ILE A 96 -23.02 3.49 0.00
CA ILE A 96 -23.72 4.69 0.52
C ILE A 96 -24.24 5.57 -0.63
N MET A 97 -23.52 5.64 -1.74
CA MET A 97 -23.89 6.50 -2.87
C MET A 97 -24.88 5.86 -3.84
N THR A 98 -24.94 4.54 -3.90
CA THR A 98 -25.80 3.80 -4.82
C THR A 98 -26.61 2.74 -4.08
N ASP A 99 -27.91 2.67 -4.34
CA ASP A 99 -28.80 1.63 -3.80
C ASP A 99 -28.71 0.30 -4.58
N TRP A 100 -27.75 0.18 -5.50
CA TRP A 100 -27.60 -0.99 -6.39
C TRP A 100 -26.92 -2.17 -5.70
N LEU A 101 -26.16 -1.92 -4.63
CA LEU A 101 -25.45 -2.96 -3.91
C LEU A 101 -26.27 -3.43 -2.71
N PRO A 102 -26.56 -4.74 -2.59
CA PRO A 102 -27.22 -5.25 -1.40
C PRO A 102 -26.31 -5.06 -0.18
N PRO A 103 -26.87 -4.65 0.98
CA PRO A 103 -26.11 -4.59 2.21
C PRO A 103 -25.59 -5.98 2.59
N PRO A 104 -24.46 -6.06 3.32
CA PRO A 104 -23.90 -7.34 3.75
C PRO A 104 -24.94 -8.14 4.55
N PRO A 105 -25.01 -9.47 4.36
CA PRO A 105 -26.07 -10.31 4.93
C PRO A 105 -26.01 -10.43 6.46
N CYS A 106 -24.86 -10.09 7.07
CA CYS A 106 -24.68 -10.05 8.52
C CYS A 106 -24.83 -8.60 9.02
N ASN A 107 -25.98 -8.29 9.61
CA ASN A 107 -26.24 -6.99 10.21
C ASN A 107 -25.73 -6.93 11.66
N THR A 108 -24.88 -5.95 11.94
CA THR A 108 -24.62 -5.43 13.28
C THR A 108 -25.78 -4.52 13.73
N ASP A 109 -25.76 -4.07 14.99
CA ASP A 109 -26.79 -3.17 15.55
C ASP A 109 -27.02 -1.88 14.74
N VAL A 110 -26.03 -1.47 13.93
CA VAL A 110 -26.11 -0.30 13.04
C VAL A 110 -25.91 -0.69 11.57
N PRO A 111 -26.79 -0.25 10.64
CA PRO A 111 -26.65 -0.51 9.21
C PRO A 111 -25.47 0.24 8.57
N CYS A 112 -24.81 -0.38 7.58
CA CYS A 112 -23.70 0.24 6.85
C CYS A 112 -24.14 1.35 5.87
N THR A 113 -25.44 1.54 5.68
CA THR A 113 -26.01 2.60 4.81
C THR A 113 -26.22 3.92 5.56
N VAL A 114 -26.03 3.93 6.89
CA VAL A 114 -26.19 5.14 7.69
C VAL A 114 -25.04 6.09 7.45
N ASP A 115 -25.38 7.33 7.11
CA ASP A 115 -24.42 8.41 6.98
C ASP A 115 -24.48 9.35 8.18
N TYR A 116 -23.35 9.46 8.88
CA TYR A 116 -23.17 10.36 10.02
C TYR A 116 -22.75 11.78 9.59
N ILE A 117 -22.21 11.96 8.38
CA ILE A 117 -21.70 13.25 7.89
C ILE A 117 -22.60 13.78 6.77
N ASN A 118 -23.68 14.45 7.17
CA ASN A 118 -24.59 15.13 6.24
C ASN A 118 -24.29 16.64 6.21
N ILE A 119 -23.14 17.02 5.67
CA ILE A 119 -22.80 18.45 5.51
C ILE A 119 -23.55 19.00 4.27
N PRO A 120 -24.40 20.04 4.42
CA PRO A 120 -25.08 20.64 3.29
C PRO A 120 -24.12 21.48 2.43
N GLY A 121 -24.23 21.39 1.10
CA GLY A 121 -23.46 22.19 0.14
C GLY A 121 -22.62 21.35 -0.85
N ALA A 122 -21.57 21.94 -1.43
CA ALA A 122 -20.70 21.27 -2.40
C ALA A 122 -19.91 20.07 -1.82
N LEU A 123 -19.86 19.93 -0.49
CA LEU A 123 -19.12 18.89 0.23
C LEU A 123 -19.97 17.67 0.61
N SER A 124 -21.16 17.52 0.03
CA SER A 124 -22.08 16.40 0.31
C SER A 124 -21.53 15.02 -0.07
N PHE A 125 -20.46 14.97 -0.88
CA PHE A 125 -19.77 13.74 -1.27
C PHE A 125 -18.81 13.21 -0.20
N VAL A 126 -18.44 14.03 0.79
CA VAL A 126 -17.47 13.65 1.83
C VAL A 126 -18.17 12.82 2.90
N LYS A 127 -18.18 11.51 2.67
CA LYS A 127 -18.63 10.50 3.63
C LYS A 127 -17.46 9.94 4.42
N VAL A 128 -17.71 9.37 5.59
CA VAL A 128 -16.68 8.66 6.38
C VAL A 128 -15.89 7.62 5.56
N PRO A 129 -16.51 6.72 4.76
CA PRO A 129 -15.75 5.79 3.93
C PRO A 129 -14.95 6.44 2.80
N PHE A 130 -15.35 7.64 2.34
CA PHE A 130 -14.57 8.38 1.35
C PHE A 130 -13.25 8.89 1.93
N LEU A 131 -13.27 9.39 3.17
CA LEU A 131 -12.05 9.81 3.87
C LEU A 131 -11.07 8.65 4.07
N ALA A 132 -11.59 7.46 4.42
CA ALA A 132 -10.78 6.24 4.53
C ALA A 132 -10.20 5.83 3.16
N LEU A 133 -11.00 5.89 2.10
CA LEU A 133 -10.57 5.61 0.73
C LEU A 133 -9.40 6.51 0.32
N VAL A 134 -9.51 7.83 0.53
CA VAL A 134 -8.44 8.78 0.21
C VAL A 134 -7.16 8.44 0.98
N ALA A 135 -7.26 8.10 2.27
CA ALA A 135 -6.10 7.72 3.07
C ALA A 135 -5.41 6.45 2.52
N PHE A 136 -6.15 5.39 2.22
CA PHE A 136 -5.56 4.15 1.68
C PHE A 136 -4.95 4.35 0.28
N VAL A 137 -5.58 5.16 -0.57
CA VAL A 137 -5.04 5.49 -1.90
C VAL A 137 -3.74 6.29 -1.77
N LEU A 138 -3.71 7.32 -0.91
CA LEU A 138 -2.49 8.10 -0.67
C LEU A 138 -1.36 7.19 -0.17
N ILE A 139 -1.62 6.35 0.82
CA ILE A 139 -0.61 5.40 1.34
C ILE A 139 -0.10 4.49 0.21
N SER A 140 -1.00 3.94 -0.62
CA SER A 140 -0.64 3.04 -1.72
C SER A 140 0.24 3.74 -2.76
N ILE A 141 -0.09 4.98 -3.14
CA ILE A 141 0.67 5.76 -4.13
C ILE A 141 2.06 6.11 -3.58
N PHE A 142 2.15 6.66 -2.37
CA PHE A 142 3.44 7.09 -1.83
C PHE A 142 4.38 5.93 -1.53
N ILE A 143 3.85 4.79 -1.07
CA ILE A 143 4.67 3.58 -0.86
C ILE A 143 5.03 2.91 -2.18
N GLY A 144 4.12 2.89 -3.16
CA GLY A 144 4.43 2.39 -4.50
C GLY A 144 5.53 3.21 -5.17
N PHE A 145 5.45 4.54 -5.10
CA PHE A 145 6.46 5.43 -5.64
C PHE A 145 7.82 5.26 -4.94
N TRP A 146 7.82 5.12 -3.61
CA TRP A 146 9.04 4.82 -2.86
C TRP A 146 9.65 3.46 -3.25
N ALA A 147 8.83 2.44 -3.48
CA ALA A 147 9.29 1.11 -3.88
C ALA A 147 9.92 1.11 -5.28
N LEU A 148 9.33 1.83 -6.23
CA LEU A 148 9.91 1.99 -7.57
C LEU A 148 11.25 2.71 -7.53
N TYR A 149 11.34 3.81 -6.77
CA TYR A 149 12.59 4.55 -6.60
C TYR A 149 13.68 3.71 -5.96
N GLN A 150 13.32 2.88 -4.97
CA GLN A 150 14.26 1.96 -4.36
C GLN A 150 14.79 0.92 -5.36
N ALA A 151 13.93 0.36 -6.21
CA ALA A 151 14.35 -0.61 -7.23
C ALA A 151 15.33 0.01 -8.24
N GLU A 152 15.12 1.26 -8.64
CA GLU A 152 16.06 1.99 -9.51
C GLU A 152 17.40 2.26 -8.81
N GLN A 153 17.38 2.66 -7.54
CA GLN A 153 18.61 2.88 -6.76
C GLN A 153 19.43 1.60 -6.57
N ASP A 154 18.75 0.48 -6.29
CA ASP A 154 19.41 -0.81 -6.09
C ASP A 154 20.04 -1.31 -7.41
N ALA A 155 19.36 -1.10 -8.56
CA ALA A 155 19.90 -1.43 -9.89
C ALA A 155 21.14 -0.58 -10.25
N GLN A 156 21.10 0.73 -9.99
CA GLN A 156 22.26 1.61 -10.24
C GLN A 156 23.47 1.22 -9.38
N ALA A 157 23.23 0.86 -8.11
CA ALA A 157 24.31 0.45 -7.20
C ALA A 157 25.00 -0.85 -7.67
N ASP A 158 24.25 -1.78 -8.26
CA ASP A 158 24.80 -3.01 -8.85
C ASP A 158 25.63 -2.71 -10.10
N ASP A 159 25.19 -1.80 -10.97
CA ASP A 159 25.92 -1.35 -12.16
C ASP A 159 27.24 -0.64 -11.78
N ASP A 160 27.22 0.23 -10.79
CA ASP A 160 28.41 0.92 -10.28
C ASP A 160 29.41 -0.07 -9.65
N ALA A 161 28.91 -1.08 -8.93
CA ALA A 161 29.72 -2.16 -8.37
C ALA A 161 30.33 -3.06 -9.47
N ALA A 162 29.59 -3.33 -10.54
CA ALA A 162 30.07 -4.10 -11.69
C ALA A 162 31.16 -3.35 -12.47
N GLN A 163 31.06 -2.03 -12.57
CA GLN A 163 32.07 -1.17 -13.21
C GLN A 163 33.32 -0.99 -12.32
N ALA A 164 33.15 -0.99 -11.00
CA ALA A 164 34.26 -0.93 -10.04
C ALA A 164 35.02 -2.26 -9.89
N ALA A 165 34.38 -3.39 -10.21
CA ALA A 165 35.03 -4.69 -10.25
C ALA A 165 35.93 -4.83 -11.49
N PRO A 166 37.18 -5.32 -11.38
CA PRO A 166 37.91 -5.75 -12.57
C PRO A 166 37.11 -6.85 -13.29
N ALA A 167 37.00 -6.73 -14.62
CA ALA A 167 36.13 -7.48 -15.52
C ALA A 167 35.79 -8.94 -15.12
N PRO A 168 34.56 -9.42 -15.41
CA PRO A 168 34.01 -10.65 -14.86
C PRO A 168 34.84 -11.88 -15.26
N ARG A 169 35.34 -12.58 -14.25
CA ARG A 169 35.61 -14.03 -14.35
C ARG A 169 34.25 -14.69 -14.22
N PHE A 170 33.74 -15.28 -15.31
CA PHE A 170 32.49 -16.03 -15.33
C PHE A 170 32.34 -16.89 -14.07
N GLY A 171 31.43 -16.49 -13.18
CA GLY A 171 31.16 -17.18 -11.93
C GLY A 171 30.28 -18.39 -12.19
N ALA A 172 30.86 -19.59 -12.06
CA ALA A 172 30.24 -20.89 -12.28
C ALA A 172 28.98 -21.21 -11.43
N SER A 173 28.49 -20.27 -10.61
CA SER A 173 27.34 -20.44 -9.72
C SER A 173 25.98 -20.12 -10.37
N SER A 174 25.93 -19.30 -11.44
CA SER A 174 24.67 -18.97 -12.13
C SER A 174 24.19 -20.10 -13.06
N ILE A 175 25.11 -20.92 -13.58
CA ILE A 175 24.78 -22.12 -14.39
C ILE A 175 24.03 -23.15 -13.53
N GLY A 176 24.40 -23.28 -12.25
CA GLY A 176 23.75 -24.21 -11.32
C GLY A 176 22.29 -23.85 -11.02
N ALA A 177 21.99 -22.57 -10.78
CA ALA A 177 20.63 -22.13 -10.46
C ALA A 177 19.67 -22.29 -11.64
N VAL A 178 20.14 -22.03 -12.87
CA VAL A 178 19.35 -22.20 -14.09
C VAL A 178 19.12 -23.68 -14.42
N ALA A 179 20.12 -24.55 -14.22
CA ALA A 179 19.97 -25.99 -14.39
C ALA A 179 18.98 -26.61 -13.39
N ILE A 180 18.98 -26.13 -12.13
CA ILE A 180 18.04 -26.57 -11.09
C ILE A 180 16.62 -26.10 -11.42
N ALA A 181 16.43 -24.84 -11.82
CA ALA A 181 15.11 -24.32 -12.19
C ALA A 181 14.53 -25.05 -13.42
N ALA A 182 15.36 -25.31 -14.45
CA ALA A 182 14.95 -26.08 -15.62
C ALA A 182 14.65 -27.54 -15.27
N GLY A 183 15.43 -28.16 -14.39
CA GLY A 183 15.20 -29.51 -13.91
C GLY A 183 13.90 -29.65 -13.11
N VAL A 184 13.60 -28.71 -12.21
CA VAL A 184 12.35 -28.68 -11.43
C VAL A 184 11.15 -28.48 -12.34
N ALA A 185 11.23 -27.57 -13.32
CA ALA A 185 10.15 -27.36 -14.29
C ALA A 185 9.90 -28.62 -15.15
N ALA A 186 10.95 -29.30 -15.60
CA ALA A 186 10.82 -30.53 -16.39
C ALA A 186 10.17 -31.67 -15.59
N VAL A 187 10.52 -31.84 -14.30
CA VAL A 187 9.91 -32.85 -13.44
C VAL A 187 8.42 -32.58 -13.24
N PHE A 188 8.01 -31.32 -13.02
CA PHE A 188 6.59 -30.97 -12.89
C PHE A 188 5.78 -31.23 -14.17
N VAL A 189 6.35 -30.94 -15.34
CA VAL A 189 5.69 -31.18 -16.63
C VAL A 189 5.58 -32.69 -16.91
N VAL A 190 6.61 -33.48 -16.64
CA VAL A 190 6.60 -34.93 -16.86
C VAL A 190 5.63 -35.62 -15.90
N VAL A 191 5.62 -35.25 -14.62
CA VAL A 191 4.67 -35.81 -13.63
C VAL A 191 3.22 -35.44 -13.97
N GLY A 192 2.97 -34.19 -14.39
CA GLY A 192 1.63 -33.75 -14.79
C GLY A 192 1.10 -34.34 -16.11
N LEU A 193 1.97 -34.90 -16.96
CA LEU A 193 1.59 -35.60 -18.18
C LEU A 193 1.31 -37.11 -17.96
N VAL A 194 1.72 -37.66 -16.82
CA VAL A 194 1.62 -39.10 -16.51
C VAL A 194 0.53 -39.41 -15.45
N THR A 195 -0.01 -38.39 -14.77
CA THR A 195 -1.22 -38.48 -13.92
C THR A 195 -2.47 -38.05 -14.67
#